data_AF-A0A428RR03-F1
#
_entry.id   AF-A0A428RR03-F1
#
_cell.length_a   1.000
_cell.length_b   1.000
_cell.length_c   1.000
_cell.angle_alpha   90.00
_cell.angle_beta   90.00
_cell.angle_gamma   90.00
#
_symmetry.space_group_name_H-M   'P 1'
#
loop_
_entity.id
_entity.type
_entity.pdbx_description
1 polymer ?
#
loop_
_entity_poly.entity_id
_entity_poly.type
_entity_poly.pdbx_seq_one_letter_code
_entity_poly.pdbx_strand_id
1 'polypeptide(L)'
;MAPVDSLVTRPPTSTTPPPTNLLTLPYELRRGIFCYYFTAEGGYVFNAESEQLTTADGSLIELSLMYTCRSIADETKHLPLTLNSVTFSTMLRDDLSSWAARFEYLSIFQCLLQSDLLVHLRDYITPEIYSQIALKFPHFAPHLEKTVRRYHEDYGGYAAIGDVFPRSAAAFWDDLTKGRMLSRGLMRSSFHHIRVSNWPYASLMFKEAIAYSLQLVKRQEEERFSELINHIFPHWTGSQSPYDLEDIWLKPWAMPDSSVLRKIGQLFGDSAAWQRLEDWYSGCTTSDTDSEAEEQEASWLFREKFRFSAASVAIWFLEGLPNETRRQLRNVVLREDHVSLHSPECHAHGLIPFCKENPRLHIERRISLFQNAFHHVPALTRLTRLVEKTHDEDVPLKTQWITRNLCGWLLEALAAVDAGMPANSFTLVLDGEPDINTCSDIFQQVIHRDIACERVYQKRQAQDGSPTHDRDPVSEFVQEGFPEAIDLLLHQTSILRCNFHPGESWDPDKLADELSSIPLECWKEHDSCAKPRFVYLAPCLPEWRELLLESFDKSRIS
;
A
#
# COMPACT_ATOMS: atom_id res chain seq x y z
N MET A 1 -78.60 15.17 -73.39
CA MET A 1 -77.76 13.98 -73.12
C MET A 1 -76.47 14.45 -72.49
N ALA A 2 -76.22 14.05 -71.24
CA ALA A 2 -74.89 14.04 -70.61
C ALA A 2 -74.08 12.84 -71.18
N PRO A 3 -72.77 12.64 -70.91
CA PRO A 3 -72.07 12.75 -69.62
C PRO A 3 -70.82 13.67 -69.67
N VAL A 4 -70.43 14.38 -68.61
CA VAL A 4 -69.76 13.95 -67.36
C VAL A 4 -68.48 13.15 -67.64
N ASP A 5 -67.31 13.75 -67.40
CA ASP A 5 -66.23 13.01 -66.76
C ASP A 5 -65.32 13.90 -65.91
N SER A 6 -64.89 13.29 -64.82
CA SER A 6 -64.46 13.85 -63.55
C SER A 6 -63.09 14.53 -63.53
N LEU A 7 -63.02 15.68 -62.87
CA LEU A 7 -61.80 16.25 -62.30
C LEU A 7 -61.30 15.32 -61.19
N VAL A 8 -60.34 14.46 -61.52
CA VAL A 8 -59.52 13.76 -60.53
C VAL A 8 -58.51 14.76 -59.98
N THR A 9 -58.82 15.33 -58.81
CA THR A 9 -57.84 16.01 -57.96
C THR A 9 -56.82 15.00 -57.47
N ARG A 10 -55.64 14.98 -58.10
CA ARG A 10 -54.46 14.33 -57.53
C ARG A 10 -54.14 15.01 -56.18
N PRO A 11 -53.99 14.28 -55.08
CA PRO A 11 -53.49 14.87 -53.85
C PRO A 11 -52.04 15.31 -54.09
N PRO A 12 -51.56 16.39 -53.43
CA PRO A 12 -50.17 16.78 -53.52
C PRO A 12 -49.32 15.69 -52.85
N THR A 13 -48.67 14.86 -53.64
CA THR A 13 -47.55 14.03 -53.19
C THR A 13 -46.33 14.93 -53.03
N SER A 14 -46.32 15.76 -51.99
CA SER A 14 -45.14 16.46 -51.52
C SER A 14 -44.89 16.13 -50.05
N THR A 15 -44.74 14.85 -49.75
CA THR A 15 -44.05 14.42 -48.54
C THR A 15 -42.58 14.35 -48.86
N THR A 16 -41.90 15.50 -48.88
CA THR A 16 -40.47 15.51 -48.57
C THR A 16 -40.33 14.78 -47.23
N PRO A 17 -39.58 13.68 -47.13
CA PRO A 17 -39.36 13.04 -45.85
C PRO A 17 -38.81 14.11 -44.88
N PRO A 18 -39.28 14.14 -43.62
CA PRO A 18 -38.78 15.10 -42.65
C PRO A 18 -37.26 15.01 -42.63
N PRO A 19 -36.54 16.14 -42.49
CA PRO A 19 -35.09 16.14 -42.48
C PRO A 19 -34.61 15.14 -41.42
N THR A 20 -33.86 14.13 -41.87
CA THR A 20 -33.24 13.14 -40.98
C THR A 20 -32.29 13.86 -40.04
N ASN A 21 -32.71 13.97 -38.78
CA ASN A 21 -31.94 14.49 -37.67
C ASN A 21 -31.58 13.30 -36.75
N LEU A 22 -30.43 13.35 -36.10
CA LEU A 22 -30.02 12.40 -35.05
C LEU A 22 -31.17 12.05 -34.09
N LEU A 23 -32.00 13.02 -33.67
CA LEU A 23 -33.14 12.79 -32.76
C LEU A 23 -34.34 12.07 -33.39
N THR A 24 -34.41 12.00 -34.73
CA THR A 24 -35.48 11.28 -35.44
C THR A 24 -35.14 9.80 -35.67
N LEU A 25 -33.91 9.39 -35.37
CA LEU A 25 -33.50 7.99 -35.43
C LEU A 25 -34.14 7.18 -34.28
N PRO A 26 -34.45 5.88 -34.50
CA PRO A 26 -34.79 4.95 -33.44
C PRO A 26 -33.78 4.98 -32.29
N TYR A 27 -34.25 4.79 -31.06
CA TYR A 27 -33.43 4.87 -29.85
C TYR A 27 -32.21 3.96 -29.92
N GLU A 28 -32.35 2.75 -30.47
CA GLU A 28 -31.28 1.75 -30.58
C GLU A 28 -30.14 2.26 -31.46
N LEU A 29 -30.45 2.91 -32.58
CA LEU A 29 -29.45 3.50 -33.47
C LEU A 29 -28.78 4.71 -32.83
N ARG A 30 -29.56 5.56 -32.15
CA ARG A 30 -29.01 6.71 -31.40
C ARG A 30 -28.06 6.23 -30.31
N ARG A 31 -28.47 5.24 -29.52
CA ARG A 31 -27.64 4.62 -28.49
C ARG A 31 -26.38 4.01 -29.08
N GLY A 32 -26.46 3.32 -30.21
CA GLY A 32 -25.28 2.80 -30.92
C GLY A 32 -24.29 3.90 -31.32
N ILE A 33 -24.79 5.01 -31.88
CA ILE A 33 -23.97 6.18 -32.22
C ILE A 33 -23.34 6.80 -30.96
N PHE A 34 -24.12 6.97 -29.90
CA PHE A 34 -23.62 7.53 -28.64
C PHE A 34 -22.56 6.64 -28.00
N CYS A 35 -22.76 5.32 -27.98
CA CYS A 35 -21.75 4.39 -27.49
C CYS A 35 -20.46 4.49 -28.30
N TYR A 36 -20.54 4.51 -29.62
CA TYR A 36 -19.37 4.70 -30.47
C TYR A 36 -18.65 6.04 -30.19
N TYR A 37 -19.40 7.13 -30.04
CA TYR A 37 -18.85 8.47 -29.80
C TYR A 37 -18.15 8.60 -28.43
N PHE A 38 -18.77 8.06 -27.36
CA PHE A 38 -18.25 8.21 -26.00
C PHE A 38 -17.23 7.15 -25.59
N THR A 39 -17.04 6.09 -26.37
CA THR A 39 -16.02 5.08 -26.08
C THR A 39 -14.66 5.59 -26.55
N ALA A 40 -13.72 5.71 -25.61
CA ALA A 40 -12.33 6.06 -25.87
C ALA A 40 -11.48 4.78 -25.88
N GLU A 41 -10.55 4.68 -26.84
CA GLU A 41 -9.55 3.61 -26.86
C GLU A 41 -8.66 3.71 -25.62
N GLY A 42 -8.48 2.60 -24.90
CA GLY A 42 -7.75 2.57 -23.62
C GLY A 42 -8.50 3.21 -22.43
N GLY A 43 -9.69 3.78 -22.65
CA GLY A 43 -10.50 4.42 -21.62
C GLY A 43 -9.97 5.79 -21.19
N TYR A 44 -10.27 6.17 -19.95
CA TYR A 44 -9.84 7.43 -19.35
C TYR A 44 -8.70 7.20 -18.36
N VAL A 45 -7.83 8.19 -18.26
CA VAL A 45 -6.67 8.21 -17.36
C VAL A 45 -6.70 9.49 -16.55
N PHE A 46 -6.53 9.35 -15.24
CA PHE A 46 -6.38 10.51 -14.35
C PHE A 46 -5.00 11.13 -14.56
N ASN A 47 -4.99 12.42 -14.90
CA ASN A 47 -3.77 13.20 -15.05
C ASN A 47 -3.50 13.98 -13.75
N ALA A 48 -2.39 13.66 -13.10
CA ALA A 48 -2.02 14.21 -11.80
C ALA A 48 -1.73 15.73 -11.82
N GLU A 49 -1.21 16.25 -12.93
CA GLU A 49 -0.84 17.68 -13.07
C GLU A 49 -2.08 18.57 -13.21
N SER A 50 -3.05 18.13 -14.02
CA SER A 50 -4.30 18.86 -14.26
C SER A 50 -5.41 18.51 -13.27
N GLU A 51 -5.24 17.44 -12.49
CA GLU A 51 -6.25 16.83 -11.61
C GLU A 51 -7.55 16.46 -12.34
N GLN A 52 -7.46 16.15 -13.63
CA GLN A 52 -8.59 15.86 -14.51
C GLN A 52 -8.43 14.53 -15.23
N LEU A 53 -9.55 14.00 -15.72
CA LEU A 53 -9.54 12.82 -16.58
C LEU A 53 -9.22 13.25 -18.02
N THR A 54 -8.33 12.49 -18.64
CA THR A 54 -7.93 12.59 -20.04
C THR A 54 -8.18 11.25 -20.73
N THR A 55 -8.13 11.19 -22.06
CA THR A 55 -8.08 9.92 -22.79
C THR A 55 -6.69 9.27 -22.63
N ALA A 56 -6.56 7.97 -22.94
CA ALA A 56 -5.32 7.23 -22.72
C ALA A 56 -4.11 7.76 -23.53
N ASP A 57 -4.35 8.48 -24.63
CA ASP A 57 -3.33 9.18 -25.43
C ASP A 57 -2.98 10.59 -24.89
N GLY A 58 -3.60 11.01 -23.79
CA GLY A 58 -3.42 12.33 -23.17
C GLY A 58 -4.30 13.44 -23.75
N SER A 59 -5.19 13.14 -24.70
CA SER A 59 -6.13 14.11 -25.27
C SER A 59 -7.27 14.47 -24.29
N LEU A 60 -7.97 15.57 -24.58
CA LEU A 60 -9.16 15.97 -23.82
C LEU A 60 -10.34 15.04 -24.13
N ILE A 61 -11.16 14.74 -23.12
CA ILE A 61 -12.36 13.92 -23.30
C ILE A 61 -13.39 14.67 -24.15
N GLU A 62 -13.82 14.06 -25.27
CA GLU A 62 -14.78 14.66 -26.17
C GLU A 62 -16.22 14.55 -25.63
N LEU A 63 -16.71 15.62 -24.99
CA LEU A 63 -18.06 15.71 -24.44
C LEU A 63 -18.99 16.63 -25.27
N SER A 64 -18.52 17.15 -26.41
CA SER A 64 -19.20 18.17 -27.20
C SER A 64 -20.62 17.76 -27.58
N LEU A 65 -20.84 16.49 -27.91
CA LEU A 65 -22.18 15.98 -28.24
C LEU A 65 -23.19 16.15 -27.09
N MET A 66 -22.76 16.00 -25.83
CA MET A 66 -23.62 16.21 -24.66
C MET A 66 -24.09 17.67 -24.54
N TYR A 67 -23.28 18.61 -25.01
CA TYR A 67 -23.57 20.04 -24.90
C TYR A 67 -24.40 20.60 -26.07
N THR A 68 -24.81 19.75 -27.02
CA THR A 68 -25.60 20.19 -28.19
C THR A 68 -27.06 20.49 -27.86
N CYS A 69 -27.74 19.63 -27.09
CA CYS A 69 -29.11 19.88 -26.63
C CYS A 69 -29.47 19.05 -25.38
N ARG A 70 -30.51 19.48 -24.66
CA ARG A 70 -30.98 18.82 -23.43
C ARG A 70 -31.36 17.35 -23.63
N SER A 71 -32.02 17.01 -24.74
CA SER A 71 -32.43 15.62 -25.03
C SER A 71 -31.23 14.68 -25.15
N ILE A 72 -30.17 15.13 -25.83
CA ILE A 72 -28.95 14.33 -25.95
C ILE A 72 -28.24 14.27 -24.60
N ALA A 73 -28.08 15.40 -23.92
CA ALA A 73 -27.49 15.45 -22.58
C ALA A 73 -28.15 14.47 -21.60
N ASP A 74 -29.49 14.44 -21.56
CA ASP A 74 -30.24 13.57 -20.66
C ASP A 74 -30.08 12.09 -21.00
N GLU A 75 -30.04 11.75 -22.29
CA GLU A 75 -29.84 10.38 -22.76
C GLU A 75 -28.41 9.89 -22.55
N THR A 76 -27.41 10.77 -22.58
CA THR A 76 -26.00 10.38 -22.63
C THR A 76 -25.20 10.70 -21.38
N LYS A 77 -25.74 11.45 -20.41
CA LYS A 77 -25.02 11.90 -19.19
C LYS A 77 -24.26 10.82 -18.40
N HIS A 78 -24.65 9.56 -18.54
CA HIS A 78 -24.04 8.43 -17.86
C HIS A 78 -23.05 7.65 -18.72
N LEU A 79 -23.10 7.80 -20.05
CA LEU A 79 -22.33 6.99 -21.00
C LEU A 79 -20.82 7.17 -20.87
N PRO A 80 -20.25 8.38 -20.74
CA PRO A 80 -18.79 8.55 -20.66
C PRO A 80 -18.15 7.69 -19.57
N LEU A 81 -18.71 7.68 -18.36
CA LEU A 81 -18.17 6.91 -17.22
C LEU A 81 -18.67 5.46 -17.17
N THR A 82 -19.79 5.15 -17.83
CA THR A 82 -20.32 3.78 -17.88
C THR A 82 -19.55 2.93 -18.90
N LEU A 83 -19.11 3.53 -20.01
CA LEU A 83 -18.49 2.82 -21.13
C LEU A 83 -16.98 2.68 -21.00
N ASN A 84 -16.32 3.59 -20.28
CA ASN A 84 -14.86 3.64 -20.20
C ASN A 84 -14.37 3.28 -18.81
N SER A 85 -13.28 2.51 -18.75
CA SER A 85 -12.51 2.35 -17.52
C SER A 85 -11.81 3.66 -17.16
N VAL A 86 -11.70 3.94 -15.87
CA VAL A 86 -10.89 5.05 -15.36
C VAL A 86 -9.64 4.51 -14.70
N THR A 87 -8.48 4.92 -15.19
CA THR A 87 -7.17 4.43 -14.72
C THR A 87 -6.49 5.47 -13.85
N PHE A 88 -5.96 5.02 -12.70
CA PHE A 88 -5.09 5.80 -11.82
C PHE A 88 -3.76 5.09 -11.70
N SER A 89 -2.67 5.84 -11.68
CA SER A 89 -1.30 5.35 -11.45
C SER A 89 -0.75 5.90 -10.14
N THR A 90 0.33 5.31 -9.64
CA THR A 90 1.07 5.86 -8.51
C THR A 90 1.51 7.30 -8.83
N MET A 91 1.26 8.24 -7.93
CA MET A 91 1.41 9.67 -8.21
C MET A 91 2.61 10.27 -7.47
N LEU A 92 3.52 10.87 -8.24
CA LEU A 92 4.55 11.78 -7.75
C LEU A 92 4.17 13.20 -8.15
N ARG A 93 4.21 14.13 -7.18
CA ARG A 93 3.98 15.55 -7.41
C ARG A 93 4.94 16.38 -6.57
N ASP A 94 5.73 17.21 -7.23
CA ASP A 94 6.78 17.98 -6.58
C ASP A 94 6.22 18.97 -5.54
N ASP A 95 5.06 19.57 -5.81
CA ASP A 95 4.38 20.49 -4.90
C ASP A 95 3.81 19.80 -3.65
N LEU A 96 3.57 18.48 -3.72
CA LEU A 96 3.09 17.67 -2.62
C LEU A 96 4.20 16.86 -1.93
N SER A 97 5.40 16.79 -2.50
CA SER A 97 6.43 15.84 -2.06
C SER A 97 6.81 16.02 -0.59
N SER A 98 6.99 17.26 -0.12
CA SER A 98 7.30 17.48 1.29
C SER A 98 6.13 17.06 2.18
N TRP A 99 4.89 17.41 1.83
CA TRP A 99 3.71 16.98 2.59
C TRP A 99 3.52 15.47 2.60
N ALA A 100 3.83 14.79 1.50
CA ALA A 100 3.83 13.34 1.39
C ALA A 100 4.89 12.72 2.33
N ALA A 101 6.11 13.27 2.36
CA ALA A 101 7.12 12.88 3.35
C ALA A 101 6.64 13.09 4.79
N ARG A 102 5.93 14.22 5.04
CA ARG A 102 5.35 14.51 6.35
C ARG A 102 4.35 13.47 6.79
N PHE A 103 3.45 13.15 5.88
CA PHE A 103 2.42 12.15 6.09
C PHE A 103 3.04 10.80 6.44
N GLU A 104 4.10 10.38 5.74
CA GLU A 104 4.80 9.12 6.02
C GLU A 104 5.34 9.06 7.46
N TYR A 105 6.20 10.01 7.86
CA TYR A 105 6.82 9.92 9.19
C TYR A 105 5.83 10.14 10.33
N LEU A 106 4.85 11.03 10.16
CA LEU A 106 3.82 11.26 11.19
C LEU A 106 3.03 9.99 11.43
N SER A 107 2.69 9.28 10.36
CA SER A 107 1.91 8.05 10.48
C SER A 107 2.72 6.88 11.05
N ILE A 108 4.02 6.78 10.72
CA ILE A 108 4.93 5.83 11.39
C ILE A 108 5.02 6.16 12.89
N PHE A 109 5.24 7.43 13.23
CA PHE A 109 5.34 7.88 14.61
C PHE A 109 4.06 7.57 15.39
N GLN A 110 2.88 7.81 14.82
CA GLN A 110 1.60 7.46 15.43
C GLN A 110 1.48 5.96 15.71
N CYS A 111 1.85 5.12 14.74
CA CYS A 111 1.82 3.66 14.90
C CYS A 111 2.73 3.19 16.05
N LEU A 112 3.95 3.74 16.14
CA LEU A 112 4.91 3.42 17.21
C LEU A 112 4.41 3.92 18.56
N LEU A 113 3.88 5.15 18.60
CA LEU A 113 3.35 5.77 19.80
C LEU A 113 2.18 4.95 20.38
N GLN A 114 1.22 4.55 19.54
CA GLN A 114 0.11 3.71 19.97
C GLN A 114 0.59 2.34 20.50
N SER A 115 1.56 1.74 19.81
CA SER A 115 2.16 0.46 20.21
C SER A 115 2.82 0.56 21.58
N ASP A 116 3.66 1.57 21.77
CA ASP A 116 4.35 1.81 23.05
C ASP A 116 3.33 2.12 24.16
N LEU A 117 2.31 2.96 23.90
CA LEU A 117 1.25 3.27 24.86
C LEU A 117 0.52 2.01 25.33
N LEU A 118 0.17 1.10 24.43
CA LEU A 118 -0.55 -0.13 24.77
C LEU A 118 0.31 -1.02 25.69
N VAL A 119 1.60 -1.13 25.40
CA VAL A 119 2.55 -1.90 26.22
C VAL A 119 2.78 -1.24 27.59
N HIS A 120 2.83 0.09 27.66
CA HIS A 120 2.91 0.81 28.93
C HIS A 120 1.64 0.64 29.78
N LEU A 121 0.48 0.53 29.14
CA LEU A 121 -0.82 0.33 29.80
C LEU A 121 -1.19 -1.14 30.01
N ARG A 122 -0.27 -2.09 29.78
CA ARG A 122 -0.53 -3.54 29.83
C ARG A 122 -1.18 -4.01 31.15
N ASP A 123 -0.82 -3.42 32.27
CA ASP A 123 -1.33 -3.81 33.60
C ASP A 123 -2.82 -3.48 33.77
N TYR A 124 -3.37 -2.61 32.90
CA TYR A 124 -4.79 -2.25 32.86
C TYR A 124 -5.60 -3.06 31.84
N ILE A 125 -4.95 -3.93 31.07
CA ILE A 125 -5.64 -4.84 30.14
C ILE A 125 -6.21 -6.00 30.97
N THR A 126 -7.40 -5.79 31.52
CA THR A 126 -8.10 -6.80 32.34
C THR A 126 -8.49 -8.04 31.53
N PRO A 127 -8.75 -9.20 32.16
CA PRO A 127 -9.26 -10.38 31.45
C PRO A 127 -10.53 -10.12 30.63
N GLU A 128 -11.37 -9.18 31.08
CA GLU A 128 -12.56 -8.73 30.36
C GLU A 128 -12.19 -7.95 29.09
N ILE A 129 -11.25 -7.00 29.18
CA ILE A 129 -10.72 -6.28 28.00
C ILE A 129 -10.10 -7.29 27.02
N TYR A 130 -9.28 -8.23 27.49
CA TYR A 130 -8.71 -9.28 26.65
C TYR A 130 -9.79 -10.09 25.91
N SER A 131 -10.87 -10.44 26.60
CA SER A 131 -11.99 -11.18 26.01
C SER A 131 -12.67 -10.38 24.90
N GLN A 132 -12.85 -9.07 25.09
CA GLN A 132 -13.41 -8.18 24.06
C GLN A 132 -12.48 -8.00 22.87
N ILE A 133 -11.17 -7.89 23.11
CA ILE A 133 -10.15 -7.84 22.06
C ILE A 133 -10.18 -9.15 21.27
N ALA A 134 -10.14 -10.30 21.93
CA ALA A 134 -10.14 -11.62 21.29
C ALA A 134 -11.44 -11.88 20.49
N LEU A 135 -12.58 -11.38 20.97
CA LEU A 135 -13.86 -11.48 20.24
C LEU A 135 -13.80 -10.75 18.89
N LYS A 136 -13.18 -9.57 18.85
CA LYS A 136 -13.15 -8.72 17.65
C LYS A 136 -11.93 -8.99 16.76
N PHE A 137 -10.80 -9.31 17.37
CA PHE A 137 -9.49 -9.50 16.75
C PHE A 137 -8.83 -10.78 17.28
N PRO A 138 -9.35 -11.97 16.92
CA PRO A 138 -8.92 -13.25 17.48
C PRO A 138 -7.44 -13.55 17.22
N HIS A 139 -6.92 -13.18 16.05
CA HIS A 139 -5.51 -13.35 15.70
C HIS A 139 -4.60 -12.38 16.45
N PHE A 140 -5.08 -11.21 16.87
CA PHE A 140 -4.26 -10.21 17.57
C PHE A 140 -4.01 -10.60 19.04
N ALA A 141 -5.01 -11.19 19.72
CA ALA A 141 -4.94 -11.44 21.16
C ALA A 141 -3.74 -12.31 21.59
N PRO A 142 -3.40 -13.44 20.92
CA PRO A 142 -2.21 -14.23 21.26
C PRO A 142 -0.90 -13.45 21.11
N HIS A 143 -0.83 -12.55 20.11
CA HIS A 143 0.34 -11.71 19.91
C HIS A 143 0.46 -10.63 20.97
N LEU A 144 -0.64 -9.99 21.36
CA LEU A 144 -0.67 -9.05 22.48
C LEU A 144 -0.15 -9.71 23.76
N GLU A 145 -0.64 -10.90 24.09
CA GLU A 145 -0.18 -11.66 25.26
C GLU A 145 1.33 -11.97 25.20
N LYS A 146 1.82 -12.42 24.05
CA LYS A 146 3.26 -12.68 23.81
C LYS A 146 4.09 -11.43 23.97
N THR A 147 3.67 -10.30 23.39
CA THR A 147 4.37 -9.02 23.44
C THR A 147 4.43 -8.48 24.87
N VAL A 148 3.29 -8.53 25.60
CA VAL A 148 3.21 -8.15 27.00
C VAL A 148 4.12 -9.02 27.87
N ARG A 149 4.10 -10.35 27.67
CA ARG A 149 4.97 -11.28 28.39
C ARG A 149 6.45 -11.00 28.17
N ARG A 150 6.89 -10.87 26.91
CA ARG A 150 8.30 -10.54 26.56
C ARG A 150 8.74 -9.24 27.24
N TYR A 151 7.86 -8.23 27.22
CA TYR A 151 8.15 -6.97 27.88
C TYR A 151 8.33 -7.13 29.41
N HIS A 152 7.54 -7.99 30.07
CA HIS A 152 7.75 -8.30 31.48
C HIS A 152 9.07 -9.04 31.75
N GLU A 153 9.44 -9.99 30.88
CA GLU A 153 10.68 -10.80 30.97
C GLU A 153 11.94 -9.95 30.76
N ASP A 154 11.93 -9.08 29.73
CA ASP A 154 13.08 -8.27 29.35
C ASP A 154 13.37 -7.14 30.37
N TYR A 155 12.37 -6.68 31.13
CA TYR A 155 12.47 -5.43 31.89
C TYR A 155 12.16 -5.51 33.39
N GLY A 156 11.66 -6.63 33.91
CA GLY A 156 11.38 -6.81 35.34
C GLY A 156 10.25 -5.92 35.87
N GLY A 157 9.52 -6.37 36.89
CA GLY A 157 8.29 -5.75 37.38
C GLY A 157 8.37 -4.33 38.00
N TYR A 158 9.43 -3.55 37.74
CA TYR A 158 9.60 -2.19 38.23
C TYR A 158 10.16 -1.27 37.13
N ALA A 159 9.32 -0.88 36.17
CA ALA A 159 9.53 0.40 35.49
C ALA A 159 8.81 1.45 36.35
N ALA A 160 9.55 2.30 37.05
CA ALA A 160 8.96 3.45 37.72
C ALA A 160 8.23 4.33 36.68
N ILE A 161 7.23 5.09 37.13
CA ILE A 161 6.51 6.08 36.29
C ILE A 161 7.46 7.11 35.63
N GLY A 162 8.75 7.15 35.99
CA GLY A 162 9.79 7.95 35.34
C GLY A 162 10.44 7.34 34.08
N ASP A 163 10.27 6.05 33.79
CA ASP A 163 10.77 5.36 32.57
C ASP A 163 9.70 5.30 31.45
N VAL A 164 8.72 6.20 31.52
CA VAL A 164 7.42 6.18 30.81
C VAL A 164 7.46 6.74 29.39
N PHE A 165 8.62 7.20 28.91
CA PHE A 165 8.69 7.75 27.55
C PHE A 165 8.57 6.63 26.49
N PRO A 166 7.68 6.76 25.48
CA PRO A 166 7.47 5.77 24.42
C PRO A 166 8.78 5.39 23.73
N ARG A 167 9.41 4.25 24.09
CA ARG A 167 10.80 3.98 23.72
C ARG A 167 11.02 3.90 22.21
N SER A 168 10.14 3.21 21.50
CA SER A 168 10.25 3.01 20.05
C SER A 168 9.96 4.31 19.31
N ALA A 169 8.89 5.01 19.70
CA ALA A 169 8.50 6.28 19.11
C ALA A 169 9.51 7.40 19.43
N ALA A 170 10.09 7.40 20.63
CA ALA A 170 11.15 8.29 21.06
C ALA A 170 12.44 8.08 20.30
N ALA A 171 12.88 6.82 20.17
CA ALA A 171 14.08 6.48 19.41
C ALA A 171 13.91 6.90 17.94
N PHE A 172 12.74 6.61 17.36
CA PHE A 172 12.37 7.08 16.02
C PHE A 172 12.43 8.61 15.92
N TRP A 173 11.83 9.31 16.87
CA TRP A 173 11.80 10.77 16.88
C TRP A 173 13.19 11.39 17.06
N ASP A 174 14.01 10.82 17.94
CA ASP A 174 15.39 11.23 18.19
C ASP A 174 16.24 11.00 16.95
N ASP A 175 16.08 9.87 16.27
CA ASP A 175 16.80 9.59 15.04
C ASP A 175 16.37 10.51 13.89
N LEU A 176 15.07 10.82 13.77
CA LEU A 176 14.54 11.75 12.78
C LEU A 176 15.05 13.17 13.03
N THR A 177 14.95 13.65 14.27
CA THR A 177 15.31 15.02 14.66
C THR A 177 16.80 15.23 14.89
N LYS A 178 17.63 14.18 14.99
CA LYS A 178 19.10 14.30 14.99
C LYS A 178 19.71 13.99 13.62
N GLY A 179 18.88 13.76 12.60
CA GLY A 179 19.33 13.44 11.24
C GLY A 179 19.99 12.06 11.11
N ARG A 180 19.89 11.20 12.12
CA ARG A 180 20.45 9.83 12.09
C ARG A 180 19.59 8.89 11.26
N MET A 181 18.28 9.13 11.21
CA MET A 181 17.32 8.37 10.40
C MET A 181 17.47 8.67 8.90
N LEU A 182 17.91 9.90 8.58
CA LEU A 182 18.15 10.34 7.20
C LEU A 182 19.35 9.60 6.57
N SER A 183 20.19 8.91 7.34
CA SER A 183 21.19 7.97 6.79
C SER A 183 20.59 6.62 6.34
N ARG A 184 19.38 6.26 6.82
CA ARG A 184 18.75 4.94 6.65
C ARG A 184 17.58 4.90 5.67
N GLY A 185 17.12 6.05 5.22
CA GLY A 185 16.01 6.24 4.28
C GLY A 185 14.64 6.07 4.94
N LEU A 186 13.74 7.03 4.81
CA LEU A 186 12.47 7.11 5.56
C LEU A 186 11.53 5.97 5.14
N MET A 187 11.39 5.76 3.82
CA MET A 187 10.64 4.64 3.25
C MET A 187 11.18 3.27 3.69
N ARG A 188 12.48 3.15 3.99
CA ARG A 188 13.09 1.91 4.49
C ARG A 188 12.93 1.77 6.01
N SER A 189 12.97 2.89 6.73
CA SER A 189 12.96 2.93 8.20
C SER A 189 11.59 2.68 8.79
N SER A 190 10.51 2.96 8.06
CA SER A 190 9.15 2.48 8.37
C SER A 190 9.14 1.00 8.73
N PHE A 191 9.86 0.18 7.96
CA PHE A 191 10.01 -1.26 8.20
C PHE A 191 10.87 -1.61 9.43
N HIS A 192 11.88 -0.81 9.76
CA HIS A 192 12.80 -1.13 10.86
C HIS A 192 12.26 -0.73 12.23
N HIS A 193 11.55 0.38 12.35
CA HIS A 193 11.03 0.79 13.66
C HIS A 193 9.78 0.01 14.08
N ILE A 194 8.92 -0.37 13.11
CA ILE A 194 7.84 -1.33 13.34
C ILE A 194 8.40 -2.66 13.88
N ARG A 195 9.59 -3.06 13.43
CA ARG A 195 10.31 -4.25 13.88
C ARG A 195 10.73 -4.20 15.36
N VAL A 196 10.98 -3.01 15.92
CA VAL A 196 11.46 -2.85 17.32
C VAL A 196 10.32 -3.05 18.33
N SER A 197 9.07 -2.83 17.94
CA SER A 197 7.92 -2.92 18.85
C SER A 197 7.39 -4.35 19.07
N ASN A 198 8.12 -5.40 18.64
CA ASN A 198 7.77 -6.82 18.81
C ASN A 198 6.41 -7.28 18.22
N TRP A 199 5.72 -6.42 17.47
CA TRP A 199 4.48 -6.78 16.78
C TRP A 199 4.80 -7.56 15.50
N PRO A 200 3.99 -8.58 15.13
CA PRO A 200 3.96 -9.09 13.76
C PRO A 200 3.73 -7.93 12.80
N TYR A 201 4.14 -8.10 11.53
CA TYR A 201 3.95 -7.13 10.43
C TYR A 201 2.75 -6.20 10.65
N ALA A 202 2.95 -4.88 10.51
CA ALA A 202 1.94 -3.85 10.79
C ALA A 202 0.81 -3.82 9.75
N SER A 203 0.11 -4.94 9.61
CA SER A 203 -1.15 -5.05 8.90
C SER A 203 -2.14 -4.04 9.47
N LEU A 204 -3.09 -3.61 8.64
CA LEU A 204 -4.12 -2.67 9.06
C LEU A 204 -4.88 -3.21 10.27
N MET A 205 -5.17 -4.51 10.27
CA MET A 205 -5.85 -5.19 11.36
C MET A 205 -5.13 -5.04 12.70
N PHE A 206 -3.80 -5.10 12.73
CA PHE A 206 -3.03 -4.88 13.96
C PHE A 206 -3.08 -3.42 14.40
N LYS A 207 -2.97 -2.47 13.47
CA LYS A 207 -3.12 -1.04 13.78
C LYS A 207 -4.50 -0.75 14.37
N GLU A 208 -5.55 -1.30 13.79
CA GLU A 208 -6.93 -1.18 14.29
C GLU A 208 -7.14 -1.88 15.64
N ALA A 209 -6.52 -3.05 15.85
CA ALA A 209 -6.60 -3.77 17.11
C ALA A 209 -5.89 -3.04 18.25
N ILE A 210 -4.72 -2.45 18.00
CA ILE A 210 -4.01 -1.59 18.97
C ILE A 210 -4.87 -0.38 19.33
N ALA A 211 -5.39 0.33 18.32
CA ALA A 211 -6.29 1.46 18.49
C ALA A 211 -7.54 1.10 19.33
N TYR A 212 -8.19 -0.02 19.01
CA TYR A 212 -9.35 -0.52 19.74
C TYR A 212 -9.00 -0.90 21.18
N SER A 213 -7.86 -1.54 21.40
CA SER A 213 -7.39 -1.92 22.74
C SER A 213 -7.16 -0.70 23.62
N LEU A 214 -6.50 0.34 23.08
CA LEU A 214 -6.32 1.62 23.77
C LEU A 214 -7.66 2.27 24.11
N GLN A 215 -8.65 2.20 23.20
CA GLN A 215 -9.99 2.73 23.45
C GLN A 215 -10.71 2.01 24.59
N LEU A 216 -10.57 0.67 24.68
CA LEU A 216 -11.13 -0.11 25.79
C LEU A 216 -10.48 0.27 27.12
N VAL A 217 -9.15 0.37 27.16
CA VAL A 217 -8.42 0.78 28.37
C VAL A 217 -8.82 2.19 28.79
N LYS A 218 -8.88 3.14 27.86
CA LYS A 218 -9.32 4.53 28.12
C LYS A 218 -10.72 4.60 28.72
N ARG A 219 -11.66 3.77 28.26
CA ARG A 219 -13.04 3.73 28.79
C ARG A 219 -13.12 3.21 30.23
N GLN A 220 -12.21 2.33 30.62
CA GLN A 220 -12.19 1.74 31.96
C GLN A 220 -11.36 2.57 32.95
N GLU A 221 -10.23 3.11 32.50
CA GLU A 221 -9.21 3.78 33.33
C GLU A 221 -8.86 5.17 32.77
N GLU A 222 -9.87 6.03 32.65
CA GLU A 222 -9.75 7.35 32.01
C GLU A 222 -8.72 8.27 32.68
N GLU A 223 -8.69 8.29 34.02
CA GLU A 223 -7.79 9.14 34.80
C GLU A 223 -6.32 8.75 34.56
N ARG A 224 -6.01 7.44 34.61
CA ARG A 224 -4.66 6.92 34.36
C ARG A 224 -4.21 7.11 32.92
N PHE A 225 -5.10 6.88 31.96
CA PHE A 225 -4.82 7.16 30.56
C PHE A 225 -4.47 8.65 30.37
N SER A 226 -5.24 9.55 30.99
CA SER A 226 -5.02 10.99 30.91
C SER A 226 -3.72 11.43 31.61
N GLU A 227 -3.41 10.89 32.78
CA GLU A 227 -2.13 11.12 33.48
C GLU A 227 -0.94 10.75 32.58
N LEU A 228 -1.00 9.58 31.94
CA LEU A 228 0.05 9.09 31.04
C LEU A 228 0.23 10.00 29.82
N ILE A 229 -0.86 10.36 29.13
CA ILE A 229 -0.78 11.24 27.96
C ILE A 229 -0.28 12.64 28.33
N ASN A 230 -0.74 13.20 29.46
CA ASN A 230 -0.24 14.48 29.96
C ASN A 230 1.25 14.42 30.32
N HIS A 231 1.74 13.28 30.79
CA HIS A 231 3.15 13.08 31.06
C HIS A 231 3.99 13.02 29.79
N ILE A 232 3.51 12.32 28.76
CA ILE A 232 4.21 12.16 27.47
C ILE A 232 4.17 13.46 26.65
N PHE A 233 3.04 14.17 26.69
CA PHE A 233 2.80 15.41 25.94
C PHE A 233 2.39 16.55 26.89
N PRO A 234 3.33 17.05 27.72
CA PRO A 234 3.03 18.06 28.74
C PRO A 234 2.58 19.42 28.17
N HIS A 235 2.81 19.66 26.87
CA HIS A 235 2.38 20.86 26.15
C HIS A 235 0.95 20.79 25.61
N TRP A 236 0.27 19.64 25.68
CA TRP A 236 -1.12 19.50 25.26
C TRP A 236 -2.06 20.13 26.30
N THR A 237 -2.61 21.31 26.02
CA THR A 237 -3.50 22.04 26.95
C THR A 237 -4.80 22.47 26.28
N GLY A 238 -5.92 22.43 27.01
CA GLY A 238 -7.23 22.95 26.55
C GLY A 238 -7.82 22.18 25.35
N SER A 239 -8.04 22.86 24.22
CA SER A 239 -8.64 22.32 22.97
C SER A 239 -7.73 21.38 22.18
N GLN A 240 -6.51 21.13 22.67
CA GLN A 240 -5.57 20.12 22.17
C GLN A 240 -5.58 18.89 23.09
N SER A 241 -6.77 18.50 23.54
CA SER A 241 -6.91 17.61 24.68
C SER A 241 -6.43 16.19 24.35
N PRO A 242 -5.82 15.47 25.32
CA PRO A 242 -5.54 14.02 25.24
C PRO A 242 -6.71 13.16 24.75
N TYR A 243 -7.93 13.65 24.93
CA TYR A 243 -9.16 12.95 24.57
C TYR A 243 -9.37 12.80 23.05
N ASP A 244 -8.77 13.66 22.23
CA ASP A 244 -8.95 13.69 20.76
C ASP A 244 -7.84 12.92 20.02
N LEU A 245 -7.09 12.06 20.71
CA LEU A 245 -6.05 11.20 20.10
C LEU A 245 -6.57 10.38 18.91
N GLU A 246 -7.83 9.96 18.98
CA GLU A 246 -8.49 9.20 17.91
C GLU A 246 -8.76 10.09 16.68
N ASP A 247 -9.00 11.39 16.87
CA ASP A 247 -9.30 12.36 15.81
C ASP A 247 -8.05 12.82 15.03
N ILE A 248 -6.85 12.51 15.55
CA ILE A 248 -5.58 12.84 14.89
C ILE A 248 -4.98 11.67 14.12
N TRP A 249 -5.56 10.47 14.20
CA TRP A 249 -5.01 9.29 13.51
C TRP A 249 -5.21 9.37 12.01
N LEU A 250 -4.08 9.25 11.31
CA LEU A 250 -4.01 9.32 9.87
C LEU A 250 -4.45 8.00 9.26
N LYS A 251 -5.49 8.04 8.41
CA LYS A 251 -5.92 6.86 7.65
C LYS A 251 -4.85 6.51 6.63
N PRO A 252 -4.49 5.22 6.46
CA PRO A 252 -3.35 4.89 5.63
C PRO A 252 -3.45 5.32 4.17
N TRP A 253 -4.62 5.12 3.58
CA TRP A 253 -4.90 5.42 2.19
C TRP A 253 -5.24 6.89 1.91
N ALA A 254 -5.34 7.75 2.93
CA ALA A 254 -5.76 9.13 2.74
C ALA A 254 -4.69 9.96 2.00
N MET A 255 -5.15 11.03 1.35
CA MET A 255 -4.32 12.16 0.93
C MET A 255 -4.72 13.38 1.75
N PRO A 256 -4.19 13.56 2.98
CA PRO A 256 -4.66 14.61 3.87
C PRO A 256 -4.26 15.99 3.38
N ASP A 257 -5.12 16.98 3.61
CA ASP A 257 -4.77 18.38 3.39
C ASP A 257 -3.56 18.79 4.24
N SER A 258 -2.74 19.67 3.66
CA SER A 258 -1.57 20.26 4.35
C SER A 258 -1.91 20.92 5.69
N SER A 259 -3.14 21.44 5.85
CA SER A 259 -3.62 22.02 7.10
C SER A 259 -3.76 20.97 8.22
N VAL A 260 -4.22 19.76 7.88
CA VAL A 260 -4.37 18.63 8.81
C VAL A 260 -2.99 18.16 9.27
N LEU A 261 -2.07 17.93 8.32
CA LEU A 261 -0.70 17.51 8.62
C LEU A 261 0.04 18.55 9.46
N ARG A 262 -0.17 19.84 9.19
CA ARG A 262 0.39 20.93 9.99
C ARG A 262 -0.14 20.92 11.42
N LYS A 263 -1.45 20.73 11.61
CA LYS A 263 -2.06 20.64 12.93
C LYS A 263 -1.48 19.47 13.72
N ILE A 264 -1.43 18.28 13.12
CA ILE A 264 -0.89 17.07 13.77
C ILE A 264 0.60 17.25 14.09
N GLY A 265 1.36 17.77 13.13
CA GLY A 265 2.78 18.04 13.34
C GLY A 265 3.07 19.04 14.45
N GLN A 266 2.27 20.11 14.57
CA GLN A 266 2.34 21.06 15.68
C GLN A 266 2.06 20.38 17.03
N LEU A 267 1.09 19.47 17.10
CA LEU A 267 0.81 18.71 18.32
C LEU A 267 2.01 17.87 18.75
N PHE A 268 2.73 17.27 17.81
CA PHE A 268 3.93 16.47 18.10
C PHE A 268 5.22 17.28 18.20
N GLY A 269 5.19 18.59 17.94
CA GLY A 269 6.39 19.45 17.99
C GLY A 269 7.42 19.10 16.92
N ASP A 270 6.96 18.79 15.71
CA ASP A 270 7.78 18.22 14.63
C ASP A 270 8.63 19.23 13.82
N SER A 271 8.65 20.50 14.19
CA SER A 271 9.28 21.58 13.40
C SER A 271 10.72 21.26 12.98
N ALA A 272 11.52 20.65 13.87
CA ALA A 272 12.91 20.28 13.59
C ALA A 272 13.06 19.05 12.68
N ALA A 273 12.09 18.13 12.71
CA ALA A 273 12.02 17.01 11.77
C ALA A 273 11.57 17.52 10.39
N TRP A 274 10.56 18.39 10.37
CA TRP A 274 9.98 18.95 9.16
C TRP A 274 11.00 19.72 8.31
N GLN A 275 11.79 20.60 8.93
CA GLN A 275 12.84 21.35 8.25
C GLN A 275 13.86 20.46 7.52
N ARG A 276 14.11 19.26 8.05
CA ARG A 276 15.12 18.36 7.47
C ARG A 276 14.64 17.54 6.30
N LEU A 277 13.33 17.35 6.13
CA LEU A 277 12.79 16.46 5.09
C LEU A 277 12.88 17.05 3.67
N GLU A 278 13.11 18.35 3.57
CA GLU A 278 13.32 19.04 2.30
C GLU A 278 14.80 19.09 1.87
N ASP A 279 15.71 18.68 2.76
CA ASP A 279 17.15 18.74 2.52
C ASP A 279 17.63 17.67 1.53
N TRP A 280 18.75 17.99 0.86
CA TRP A 280 19.52 17.03 0.08
C TRP A 280 20.54 16.35 1.00
N TYR A 281 20.69 15.03 0.84
CA TYR A 281 21.55 14.25 1.71
C TYR A 281 22.82 13.79 1.01
N SER A 282 23.94 14.06 1.65
CA SER A 282 25.24 13.50 1.30
C SER A 282 25.21 11.97 1.40
N GLY A 283 25.52 11.29 0.30
CA GLY A 283 25.64 9.85 0.29
C GLY A 283 26.97 9.43 0.93
N CYS A 284 26.94 8.99 2.19
CA CYS A 284 28.13 8.58 2.93
C CYS A 284 28.56 7.15 2.56
N THR A 285 29.86 6.91 2.32
CA THR A 285 30.40 5.59 1.94
C THR A 285 30.78 4.71 3.13
N THR A 286 30.67 5.20 4.37
CA THR A 286 31.13 4.48 5.56
C THR A 286 30.43 3.13 5.66
N SER A 287 31.22 2.05 5.62
CA SER A 287 30.73 0.71 5.88
C SER A 287 30.38 0.61 7.36
N ASP A 288 29.30 -0.11 7.69
CA ASP A 288 28.94 -0.43 9.09
C ASP A 288 29.98 -1.33 9.80
N THR A 289 31.13 -1.64 9.17
CA THR A 289 32.05 -2.69 9.64
C THR A 289 33.49 -2.28 9.93
N ASP A 290 33.98 -1.09 9.57
CA ASP A 290 35.39 -0.75 9.79
C ASP A 290 35.59 0.60 10.50
N SER A 291 36.18 0.53 11.70
CA SER A 291 36.49 1.65 12.58
C SER A 291 37.66 2.54 12.13
N GLU A 292 38.12 2.42 10.88
CA GLU A 292 39.26 3.18 10.34
C GLU A 292 39.09 3.59 8.86
N ALA A 293 37.86 3.64 8.33
CA ALA A 293 37.64 4.19 7.00
C ALA A 293 37.72 5.73 7.05
N GLU A 294 38.74 6.32 6.42
CA GLU A 294 38.82 7.77 6.16
C GLU A 294 37.47 8.25 5.60
N GLU A 295 36.90 9.32 6.18
CA GLU A 295 35.70 9.99 5.67
C GLU A 295 35.96 10.44 4.24
N GLN A 296 35.58 9.61 3.26
CA GLN A 296 35.58 10.02 1.87
C GLN A 296 34.51 11.09 1.70
N GLU A 297 34.92 12.27 1.21
CA GLU A 297 34.00 13.34 0.84
C GLU A 297 32.95 12.78 -0.12
N ALA A 298 31.67 12.99 0.22
CA ALA A 298 30.60 12.49 -0.62
C ALA A 298 30.62 13.19 -1.98
N SER A 299 30.51 12.38 -3.03
CA SER A 299 30.47 12.81 -4.43
C SER A 299 29.04 13.11 -4.91
N TRP A 300 28.03 12.64 -4.19
CA TRP A 300 26.62 12.71 -4.56
C TRP A 300 25.72 13.14 -3.41
N LEU A 301 24.70 13.92 -3.78
CA LEU A 301 23.54 14.28 -2.98
C LEU A 301 22.32 13.51 -3.46
N PHE A 302 21.49 13.05 -2.52
CA PHE A 302 20.27 12.29 -2.78
C PHE A 302 19.06 12.88 -2.07
N ARG A 303 17.88 12.69 -2.65
CA ARG A 303 16.60 13.02 -2.01
C ARG A 303 15.55 11.97 -2.38
N GLU A 304 14.78 11.49 -1.40
CA GLU A 304 13.71 10.50 -1.62
C GLU A 304 12.53 11.10 -2.37
N LYS A 305 11.92 10.30 -3.25
CA LYS A 305 10.68 10.64 -3.95
C LYS A 305 9.49 10.00 -3.27
N PHE A 306 8.65 10.83 -2.65
CA PHE A 306 7.47 10.39 -1.92
C PHE A 306 6.25 10.32 -2.85
N ARG A 307 5.70 9.12 -3.06
CA ARG A 307 4.59 8.88 -4.01
C ARG A 307 3.33 8.40 -3.31
N PHE A 308 2.17 8.93 -3.70
CA PHE A 308 0.89 8.38 -3.29
C PHE A 308 0.52 7.16 -4.12
N SER A 309 0.02 6.12 -3.48
CA SER A 309 -0.46 4.91 -4.18
C SER A 309 -1.59 5.25 -5.15
N ALA A 310 -1.76 4.45 -6.20
CA ALA A 310 -2.88 4.61 -7.13
C ALA A 310 -4.23 4.53 -6.40
N ALA A 311 -4.35 3.67 -5.39
CA ALA A 311 -5.53 3.58 -4.55
C ALA A 311 -5.83 4.89 -3.79
N SER A 312 -4.82 5.53 -3.21
CA SER A 312 -4.97 6.81 -2.50
C SER A 312 -5.47 7.92 -3.42
N VAL A 313 -4.89 8.00 -4.63
CA VAL A 313 -5.26 8.99 -5.65
C VAL A 313 -6.70 8.77 -6.11
N ALA A 314 -7.09 7.51 -6.34
CA ALA A 314 -8.45 7.15 -6.71
C ALA A 314 -9.45 7.50 -5.60
N ILE A 315 -9.12 7.20 -4.34
CA ILE A 315 -9.98 7.54 -3.19
C ILE A 315 -10.17 9.06 -3.11
N TRP A 316 -9.07 9.82 -3.15
CA TRP A 316 -9.12 11.28 -3.12
C TRP A 316 -9.99 11.85 -4.25
N PHE A 317 -9.81 11.36 -5.47
CA PHE A 317 -10.63 11.77 -6.62
C PHE A 317 -12.10 11.42 -6.44
N LEU A 318 -12.41 10.19 -5.98
CA LEU A 318 -13.78 9.74 -5.75
C LEU A 318 -14.46 10.53 -4.63
N GLU A 319 -13.76 10.86 -3.54
CA GLU A 319 -14.27 11.70 -2.46
C GLU A 319 -14.70 13.08 -2.98
N GLY A 320 -13.99 13.63 -3.96
CA GLY A 320 -14.32 14.89 -4.63
C GLY A 320 -15.53 14.83 -5.58
N LEU A 321 -16.00 13.64 -5.96
CA LEU A 321 -17.13 13.48 -6.89
C LEU A 321 -18.49 13.42 -6.19
N PRO A 322 -19.56 14.01 -6.78
CA PRO A 322 -20.94 13.77 -6.34
C PRO A 322 -21.32 12.29 -6.41
N ASN A 323 -22.20 11.86 -5.50
CA ASN A 323 -22.69 10.48 -5.42
C ASN A 323 -23.30 9.99 -6.75
N GLU A 324 -24.04 10.85 -7.45
CA GLU A 324 -24.68 10.52 -8.71
C GLU A 324 -23.66 10.18 -9.81
N THR A 325 -22.51 10.86 -9.80
CA THR A 325 -21.39 10.63 -10.72
C THR A 325 -20.65 9.36 -10.37
N ARG A 326 -20.33 9.15 -9.08
CA ARG A 326 -19.68 7.91 -8.61
C ARG A 326 -20.47 6.67 -8.98
N ARG A 327 -21.80 6.74 -8.91
CA ARG A 327 -22.70 5.64 -9.32
C ARG A 327 -22.71 5.34 -10.82
N GLN A 328 -22.14 6.20 -11.67
CA GLN A 328 -21.99 5.92 -13.10
C GLN A 328 -20.75 5.11 -13.44
N LEU A 329 -19.72 5.11 -12.58
CA LEU A 329 -18.50 4.35 -12.80
C LEU A 329 -18.81 2.85 -12.85
N ARG A 330 -18.11 2.15 -13.75
CA ARG A 330 -18.22 0.70 -13.89
C ARG A 330 -16.90 0.01 -13.65
N ASN A 331 -15.82 0.54 -14.22
CA ASN A 331 -14.50 -0.07 -14.12
C ASN A 331 -13.48 0.98 -13.70
N VAL A 332 -12.74 0.71 -12.64
CA VAL A 332 -11.58 1.50 -12.22
C VAL A 332 -10.37 0.59 -12.22
N VAL A 333 -9.27 1.05 -12.83
CA VAL A 333 -8.00 0.33 -12.85
C VAL A 333 -7.01 1.13 -12.01
N LEU A 334 -6.42 0.51 -11.01
CA LEU A 334 -5.38 1.09 -10.17
C LEU A 334 -4.05 0.44 -10.55
N ARG A 335 -3.10 1.23 -11.04
CA ARG A 335 -1.75 0.78 -11.40
C ARG A 335 -0.79 1.20 -10.31
N GLU A 336 -0.49 0.27 -9.41
CA GLU A 336 0.56 0.44 -8.41
C GLU A 336 1.92 0.16 -9.06
N ASP A 337 2.32 1.09 -9.93
CA ASP A 337 3.50 0.99 -10.80
C ASP A 337 4.80 1.46 -10.11
N HIS A 338 4.74 2.08 -8.93
CA HIS A 338 5.93 2.41 -8.15
C HIS A 338 5.71 2.14 -6.66
N VAL A 339 6.81 2.01 -5.91
CA VAL A 339 6.78 2.05 -4.45
C VAL A 339 6.15 3.37 -3.99
N SER A 340 5.18 3.26 -3.08
CA SER A 340 4.41 4.38 -2.55
C SER A 340 4.38 4.38 -1.03
N LEU A 341 3.88 5.48 -0.47
CA LEU A 341 3.85 5.71 0.97
C LEU A 341 2.92 4.77 1.72
N HIS A 342 3.28 4.62 3.00
CA HIS A 342 2.39 4.31 4.09
C HIS A 342 1.70 2.94 4.04
N SER A 343 2.46 1.89 3.76
CA SER A 343 1.96 0.51 3.68
C SER A 343 0.82 0.36 2.65
N PRO A 344 1.11 0.61 1.35
CA PRO A 344 0.09 0.63 0.32
C PRO A 344 -0.70 -0.67 0.19
N GLU A 345 -0.19 -1.78 0.71
CA GLU A 345 -0.86 -3.07 0.75
C GLU A 345 -2.30 -2.95 1.27
N CYS A 346 -2.51 -2.18 2.35
CA CYS A 346 -3.82 -2.04 3.00
C CYS A 346 -4.76 -1.01 2.37
N HIS A 347 -4.32 -0.26 1.35
CA HIS A 347 -5.12 0.85 0.83
C HIS A 347 -6.42 0.41 0.13
N ALA A 348 -6.55 -0.87 -0.22
CA ALA A 348 -7.79 -1.45 -0.72
C ALA A 348 -8.96 -1.31 0.27
N HIS A 349 -8.69 -1.24 1.58
CA HIS A 349 -9.73 -1.03 2.60
C HIS A 349 -10.47 0.31 2.43
N GLY A 350 -9.75 1.35 1.99
CA GLY A 350 -10.34 2.66 1.70
C GLY A 350 -11.33 2.68 0.53
N LEU A 351 -11.32 1.63 -0.32
CA LEU A 351 -12.20 1.52 -1.48
C LEU A 351 -13.56 0.88 -1.14
N ILE A 352 -13.66 0.18 -0.01
CA ILE A 352 -14.86 -0.56 0.42
C ILE A 352 -16.13 0.30 0.38
N PRO A 353 -16.15 1.55 0.89
CA PRO A 353 -17.36 2.38 0.88
C PRO A 353 -17.89 2.66 -0.54
N PHE A 354 -17.00 2.86 -1.52
CA PHE A 354 -17.38 3.15 -2.91
C PHE A 354 -17.95 1.92 -3.61
N CYS A 355 -17.39 0.74 -3.34
CA CYS A 355 -17.94 -0.52 -3.85
C CYS A 355 -19.30 -0.84 -3.23
N LYS A 356 -19.52 -0.53 -1.94
CA LYS A 356 -20.83 -0.64 -1.28
C LYS A 356 -21.84 0.36 -1.86
N GLU A 357 -21.41 1.58 -2.13
CA GLU A 357 -22.25 2.65 -2.70
C GLU A 357 -22.70 2.35 -4.14
N ASN A 358 -21.82 1.74 -4.94
CA ASN A 358 -22.05 1.38 -6.33
C ASN A 358 -21.79 -0.12 -6.56
N PRO A 359 -22.82 -0.98 -6.44
CA PRO A 359 -22.68 -2.43 -6.65
C PRO A 359 -22.29 -2.85 -8.08
N ARG A 360 -22.26 -1.90 -9.03
CA ARG A 360 -21.82 -2.13 -10.42
C ARG A 360 -20.39 -1.67 -10.68
N LEU A 361 -19.71 -1.13 -9.66
CA LEU A 361 -18.31 -0.77 -9.73
C LEU A 361 -17.46 -2.03 -9.54
N HIS A 362 -16.54 -2.23 -10.47
CA HIS A 362 -15.44 -3.17 -10.36
C HIS A 362 -14.13 -2.38 -10.30
N ILE A 363 -13.28 -2.70 -9.34
CA ILE A 363 -11.95 -2.13 -9.19
C ILE A 363 -10.92 -3.23 -9.38
N GLU A 364 -10.08 -3.06 -10.39
CA GLU A 364 -8.94 -3.92 -10.65
C GLU A 364 -7.66 -3.21 -10.18
N ARG A 365 -7.00 -3.75 -9.16
CA ARG A 365 -5.75 -3.21 -8.62
C ARG A 365 -4.58 -4.05 -9.10
N ARG A 366 -3.78 -3.50 -10.00
CA ARG A 366 -2.59 -4.12 -10.59
C ARG A 366 -1.35 -3.64 -9.87
N ILE A 367 -0.50 -4.57 -9.43
CA ILE A 367 0.76 -4.28 -8.74
C ILE A 367 1.90 -4.70 -9.65
N SER A 368 2.77 -3.77 -10.03
CA SER A 368 4.00 -4.13 -10.75
C SER A 368 4.92 -4.94 -9.83
N LEU A 369 5.28 -6.16 -10.24
CA LEU A 369 6.22 -6.96 -9.47
C LEU A 369 7.61 -6.33 -9.46
N PHE A 370 8.10 -5.84 -10.60
CA PHE A 370 9.46 -5.29 -10.69
C PHE A 370 9.59 -3.86 -10.14
N GLN A 371 8.63 -2.97 -10.43
CA GLN A 371 8.74 -1.56 -10.02
C GLN A 371 8.19 -1.31 -8.61
N ASN A 372 7.47 -2.29 -8.02
CA ASN A 372 6.85 -2.15 -6.71
C ASN A 372 7.09 -3.34 -5.79
N ALA A 373 6.46 -4.51 -6.00
CA ALA A 373 6.41 -5.57 -4.98
C ALA A 373 7.77 -6.22 -4.65
N PHE A 374 8.65 -6.42 -5.65
CA PHE A 374 10.01 -6.93 -5.44
C PHE A 374 11.01 -5.86 -5.00
N HIS A 375 10.59 -4.61 -5.02
CA HIS A 375 11.45 -3.49 -4.70
C HIS A 375 11.84 -3.51 -3.22
N HIS A 376 13.08 -3.12 -2.94
CA HIS A 376 13.52 -2.83 -1.59
C HIS A 376 14.20 -1.47 -1.62
N VAL A 377 13.66 -0.50 -0.91
CA VAL A 377 14.24 0.85 -0.90
C VAL A 377 15.61 0.77 -0.18
N PRO A 378 16.74 1.03 -0.88
CA PRO A 378 18.07 1.02 -0.26
C PRO A 378 18.21 2.17 0.74
N ALA A 379 19.09 2.02 1.74
CA ALA A 379 19.48 3.18 2.56
C ALA A 379 20.28 4.18 1.73
N LEU A 380 20.21 5.46 2.10
CA LEU A 380 20.98 6.54 1.49
C LEU A 380 22.49 6.25 1.48
N THR A 381 23.04 5.60 2.52
CA THR A 381 24.46 5.18 2.57
C THR A 381 24.87 4.18 1.49
N ARG A 382 23.92 3.44 0.91
CA ARG A 382 24.20 2.49 -0.17
C ARG A 382 24.00 3.10 -1.57
N LEU A 383 23.41 4.28 -1.66
CA LEU A 383 23.11 4.92 -2.95
C LEU A 383 24.35 5.39 -3.69
N THR A 384 25.32 5.98 -2.99
CA THR A 384 26.59 6.39 -3.62
C THR A 384 27.25 5.23 -4.34
N ARG A 385 27.31 4.06 -3.68
CA ARG A 385 27.84 2.83 -4.29
C ARG A 385 27.01 2.38 -5.49
N LEU A 386 25.68 2.50 -5.45
CA LEU A 386 24.83 2.13 -6.59
C LEU A 386 25.02 3.08 -7.79
N VAL A 387 25.27 4.36 -7.55
CA VAL A 387 25.50 5.36 -8.62
C VAL A 387 26.91 5.29 -9.18
N GLU A 388 27.92 5.03 -8.34
CA GLU A 388 29.33 4.98 -8.74
C GLU A 388 29.75 3.65 -9.37
N LYS A 389 28.93 2.61 -9.21
CA LYS A 389 29.14 1.33 -9.89
C LYS A 389 29.24 1.53 -11.41
N THR A 390 30.26 0.92 -11.99
CA THR A 390 30.45 0.93 -13.45
C THR A 390 29.35 0.11 -14.13
N HIS A 391 29.08 0.40 -15.41
CA HIS A 391 28.09 -0.36 -16.20
C HIS A 391 28.38 -1.87 -16.27
N ASP A 392 29.62 -2.29 -16.00
CA ASP A 392 30.03 -3.70 -16.00
C ASP A 392 29.74 -4.43 -14.66
N GLU A 393 29.25 -3.73 -13.63
CA GLU A 393 28.91 -4.32 -12.34
C GLU A 393 27.38 -4.51 -12.17
N ASP A 394 26.89 -5.67 -12.62
CA ASP A 394 25.48 -6.07 -12.43
C ASP A 394 25.07 -6.03 -10.95
N VAL A 395 23.98 -5.32 -10.66
CA VAL A 395 23.34 -5.33 -9.33
C VAL A 395 22.16 -6.29 -9.38
N PRO A 396 22.19 -7.43 -8.68
CA PRO A 396 21.07 -8.36 -8.71
C PRO A 396 19.92 -7.93 -7.79
N LEU A 397 18.73 -8.43 -8.12
CA LEU A 397 17.58 -8.49 -7.21
C LEU A 397 17.89 -9.46 -6.06
N LYS A 398 17.74 -9.00 -4.82
CA LYS A 398 17.86 -9.84 -3.61
C LYS A 398 16.53 -10.48 -3.28
N THR A 399 16.51 -11.81 -3.18
CA THR A 399 15.26 -12.57 -3.01
C THR A 399 14.73 -12.59 -1.59
N GLN A 400 15.58 -12.30 -0.59
CA GLN A 400 15.28 -12.36 0.84
C GLN A 400 14.08 -11.49 1.29
N TRP A 401 13.64 -10.53 0.48
CA TRP A 401 12.53 -9.64 0.81
C TRP A 401 11.24 -9.96 0.04
N ILE A 402 11.32 -10.78 -1.01
CA ILE A 402 10.23 -10.98 -1.98
C ILE A 402 9.01 -11.60 -1.31
N THR A 403 9.19 -12.72 -0.62
CA THR A 403 8.11 -13.46 0.07
C THR A 403 7.38 -12.56 1.06
N ARG A 404 8.15 -11.82 1.86
CA ARG A 404 7.59 -10.92 2.87
C ARG A 404 6.82 -9.76 2.25
N ASN A 405 7.37 -9.11 1.22
CA ASN A 405 6.70 -8.00 0.57
C ASN A 405 5.37 -8.45 -0.08
N LEU A 406 5.38 -9.60 -0.76
CA LEU A 406 4.17 -10.18 -1.35
C LEU A 406 3.13 -10.58 -0.30
N CYS A 407 3.57 -11.03 0.87
CA CYS A 407 2.68 -11.40 1.97
C CYS A 407 1.73 -10.26 2.34
N GLY A 408 2.25 -9.05 2.53
CA GLY A 408 1.43 -7.88 2.84
C GLY A 408 0.36 -7.65 1.78
N TRP A 409 0.72 -7.67 0.51
CA TRP A 409 -0.22 -7.43 -0.61
C TRP A 409 -1.34 -8.46 -0.68
N LEU A 410 -1.02 -9.75 -0.56
CA LEU A 410 -2.01 -10.82 -0.68
C LEU A 410 -2.94 -10.87 0.54
N LEU A 411 -2.36 -10.79 1.75
CA LEU A 411 -3.14 -10.88 2.98
C LEU A 411 -4.04 -9.67 3.19
N GLU A 412 -3.57 -8.44 2.90
CA GLU A 412 -4.41 -7.24 3.01
C GLU A 412 -5.54 -7.23 1.98
N ALA A 413 -5.33 -7.77 0.77
CA ALA A 413 -6.41 -7.90 -0.19
C ALA A 413 -7.49 -8.87 0.30
N LEU A 414 -7.12 -10.01 0.88
CA LEU A 414 -8.06 -10.95 1.49
C LEU A 414 -8.75 -10.32 2.72
N ALA A 415 -8.00 -9.63 3.57
CA ALA A 415 -8.55 -8.92 4.73
C ALA A 415 -9.56 -7.82 4.32
N ALA A 416 -9.38 -7.17 3.18
CA ALA A 416 -10.37 -6.23 2.65
C ALA A 416 -11.71 -6.91 2.32
N VAL A 417 -11.68 -8.17 1.85
CA VAL A 417 -12.90 -8.98 1.65
C VAL A 417 -13.57 -9.29 2.98
N ASP A 418 -12.79 -9.71 3.98
CA ASP A 418 -13.30 -9.98 5.32
C ASP A 418 -13.88 -8.72 6.01
N ALA A 419 -13.29 -7.54 5.71
CA ALA A 419 -13.79 -6.23 6.13
C ALA A 419 -15.07 -5.77 5.37
N GLY A 420 -15.56 -6.60 4.43
CA GLY A 420 -16.83 -6.40 3.75
C GLY A 420 -16.73 -5.73 2.38
N MET A 421 -15.62 -5.88 1.66
CA MET A 421 -15.58 -5.59 0.23
C MET A 421 -16.66 -6.44 -0.50
N PRO A 422 -17.59 -5.82 -1.26
CA PRO A 422 -18.63 -6.57 -1.96
C PRO A 422 -18.06 -7.61 -2.94
N ALA A 423 -18.73 -8.76 -3.02
CA ALA A 423 -18.37 -9.80 -3.97
C ALA A 423 -18.33 -9.26 -5.42
N ASN A 424 -17.34 -9.69 -6.19
CA ASN A 424 -17.09 -9.29 -7.59
C ASN A 424 -16.77 -7.80 -7.81
N SER A 425 -16.64 -6.99 -6.75
CA SER A 425 -16.32 -5.55 -6.88
C SER A 425 -14.82 -5.25 -6.91
N PHE A 426 -13.97 -6.22 -6.56
CA PHE A 426 -12.53 -6.01 -6.41
C PHE A 426 -11.73 -7.20 -6.93
N THR A 427 -10.57 -6.93 -7.54
CA THR A 427 -9.58 -7.93 -7.94
C THR A 427 -8.18 -7.36 -7.74
N LEU A 428 -7.30 -8.15 -7.12
CA LEU A 428 -5.88 -7.86 -7.03
C LEU A 428 -5.15 -8.64 -8.11
N VAL A 429 -4.36 -7.97 -8.94
CA VAL A 429 -3.56 -8.59 -10.00
C VAL A 429 -2.08 -8.36 -9.72
N LEU A 430 -1.31 -9.43 -9.59
CA LEU A 430 0.16 -9.38 -9.64
C LEU A 430 0.58 -9.29 -11.10
N ASP A 431 1.19 -8.17 -11.47
CA ASP A 431 1.63 -7.88 -12.83
C ASP A 431 3.11 -8.18 -12.98
N GLY A 432 3.41 -9.26 -13.71
CA GLY A 432 4.76 -9.72 -14.02
C GLY A 432 5.36 -9.08 -15.27
N GLU A 433 4.69 -8.14 -15.93
CA GLU A 433 5.31 -7.39 -17.01
C GLU A 433 6.49 -6.55 -16.47
N PRO A 434 7.57 -6.37 -17.26
CA PRO A 434 7.76 -6.82 -18.65
C PRO A 434 8.32 -8.25 -18.84
N ASP A 435 8.54 -9.02 -17.77
CA ASP A 435 9.14 -10.36 -17.86
C ASP A 435 8.45 -11.38 -16.95
N ILE A 436 7.32 -11.88 -17.47
CA ILE A 436 6.48 -12.88 -16.82
C ILE A 436 7.21 -14.21 -16.55
N ASN A 437 8.27 -14.52 -17.30
CA ASN A 437 9.02 -15.77 -17.12
C ASN A 437 9.89 -15.67 -15.87
N THR A 438 10.63 -14.57 -15.71
CA THR A 438 11.39 -14.30 -14.48
C THR A 438 10.47 -14.27 -13.26
N CYS A 439 9.26 -13.71 -13.38
CA CYS A 439 8.27 -13.77 -12.28
C CYS A 439 7.83 -15.21 -11.97
N SER A 440 7.58 -16.03 -12.99
CA SER A 440 7.22 -17.45 -12.80
C SER A 440 8.36 -18.22 -12.12
N ASP A 441 9.61 -17.97 -12.51
CA ASP A 441 10.80 -18.57 -11.90
C ASP A 441 11.01 -18.12 -10.46
N ILE A 442 10.79 -16.84 -10.14
CA ILE A 442 10.85 -16.33 -8.77
C ILE A 442 9.78 -17.01 -7.91
N PHE A 443 8.55 -17.13 -8.41
CA PHE A 443 7.48 -17.81 -7.66
C PHE A 443 7.82 -19.28 -7.42
N GLN A 444 8.32 -19.98 -8.45
CA GLN A 444 8.69 -21.38 -8.30
C GLN A 444 9.88 -21.57 -7.35
N GLN A 445 10.95 -20.81 -7.52
CA GLN A 445 12.23 -21.08 -6.85
C GLN A 445 12.35 -20.38 -5.50
N VAL A 446 11.69 -19.24 -5.30
CA VAL A 446 11.74 -18.47 -4.05
C VAL A 446 10.48 -18.71 -3.22
N ILE A 447 9.30 -18.37 -3.75
CA ILE A 447 8.06 -18.36 -2.95
C ILE A 447 7.66 -19.77 -2.50
N HIS A 448 7.51 -20.71 -3.43
CA HIS A 448 7.13 -22.08 -3.08
C HIS A 448 8.19 -22.79 -2.24
N ARG A 449 9.47 -22.46 -2.46
CA ARG A 449 10.56 -23.00 -1.66
C ARG A 449 10.54 -22.44 -0.24
N ASP A 450 10.29 -21.15 -0.05
CA ASP A 450 10.15 -20.54 1.28
C ASP A 450 8.98 -21.16 2.06
N ILE A 451 7.84 -21.40 1.41
CA ILE A 451 6.69 -22.12 2.01
C ILE A 451 7.09 -23.53 2.44
N ALA A 452 7.79 -24.27 1.58
CA ALA A 452 8.25 -25.61 1.93
C ALA A 452 9.31 -25.58 3.06
N CYS A 453 10.24 -24.62 3.04
CA CYS A 453 11.22 -24.39 4.10
C CYS A 453 10.54 -24.16 5.46
N GLU A 454 9.52 -23.29 5.50
CA GLU A 454 8.77 -23.03 6.73
C GLU A 454 8.08 -24.30 7.26
N ARG A 455 7.45 -25.10 6.38
CA ARG A 455 6.83 -26.38 6.75
C ARG A 455 7.85 -27.38 7.31
N VAL A 456 9.03 -27.48 6.69
CA VAL A 456 10.11 -28.36 7.17
C VAL A 456 10.63 -27.88 8.54
N TYR A 457 10.83 -26.58 8.70
CA TYR A 457 11.27 -25.98 9.95
C TYR A 457 10.30 -26.32 11.09
N GLN A 458 9.00 -26.10 10.88
CA GLN A 458 7.95 -26.41 11.86
C GLN A 458 7.93 -27.90 12.24
N LYS A 459 8.07 -28.79 11.24
CA LYS A 459 8.14 -30.24 11.45
C LYS A 459 9.35 -30.64 12.32
N ARG A 460 10.53 -30.09 12.05
CA ARG A 460 11.75 -30.36 12.84
C ARG A 460 11.67 -29.79 14.25
N GLN A 461 11.18 -28.55 14.39
CA GLN A 461 11.00 -27.92 15.69
C GLN A 461 10.08 -28.75 16.61
N ALA A 462 8.99 -29.29 16.06
CA ALA A 462 8.08 -30.17 16.78
C ALA A 462 8.72 -31.51 17.19
N GLN A 463 9.67 -32.03 16.40
CA GLN A 463 10.40 -33.27 16.69
C GLN A 463 11.48 -33.08 17.76
N ASP A 464 12.18 -31.93 17.74
CA ASP A 464 13.23 -31.60 18.71
C ASP A 464 12.67 -31.22 20.09
N GLY A 465 11.34 -31.13 20.23
CA GLY A 465 10.68 -30.74 21.49
C GLY A 465 10.91 -29.28 21.88
N SER A 466 11.43 -28.47 20.96
CA SER A 466 11.64 -27.04 21.17
C SER A 466 10.28 -26.32 21.21
N PRO A 467 10.05 -25.38 22.16
CA PRO A 467 8.80 -24.64 22.20
C PRO A 467 8.53 -23.93 20.87
N THR A 468 7.32 -24.07 20.32
CA THR A 468 6.89 -23.36 19.10
C THR A 468 6.96 -21.84 19.25
N HIS A 469 7.05 -21.33 20.48
CA HIS A 469 6.86 -19.91 20.82
C HIS A 469 8.16 -19.09 20.98
N ASP A 470 9.34 -19.71 20.90
CA ASP A 470 10.64 -19.03 21.04
C ASP A 470 11.14 -18.38 19.76
N ARG A 471 10.50 -18.64 18.61
CA ARG A 471 10.84 -17.93 17.37
C ARG A 471 10.30 -16.50 17.47
N ASP A 472 11.17 -15.54 17.15
CA ASP A 472 10.76 -14.17 16.86
C ASP A 472 9.81 -14.21 15.65
N PRO A 473 8.57 -13.66 15.71
CA PRO A 473 7.67 -13.61 14.55
C PRO A 473 8.34 -13.00 13.30
N VAL A 474 9.35 -12.16 13.52
CA VAL A 474 10.17 -11.53 12.47
C VAL A 474 11.10 -12.51 11.76
N SER A 475 11.38 -13.67 12.36
CA SER A 475 12.22 -14.72 11.80
C SER A 475 11.46 -15.77 11.01
N GLU A 476 10.12 -15.72 10.96
CA GLU A 476 9.30 -16.63 10.14
C GLU A 476 9.61 -16.42 8.65
N PHE A 477 9.85 -17.51 7.91
CA PHE A 477 10.09 -17.42 6.47
C PHE A 477 8.82 -16.98 5.75
N VAL A 478 7.69 -17.45 6.27
CA VAL A 478 6.36 -17.27 5.71
C VAL A 478 5.37 -17.01 6.84
N GLN A 479 4.61 -15.93 6.70
CA GLN A 479 3.59 -15.53 7.66
C GLN A 479 2.37 -16.47 7.58
N GLU A 480 1.64 -16.60 8.70
CA GLU A 480 0.37 -17.33 8.74
C GLU A 480 -0.62 -16.82 7.67
N GLY A 481 -1.30 -17.74 6.97
CA GLY A 481 -2.25 -17.43 5.91
C GLY A 481 -1.64 -17.21 4.52
N PHE A 482 -0.33 -16.99 4.41
CA PHE A 482 0.31 -16.77 3.11
C PHE A 482 0.32 -18.02 2.21
N PRO A 483 0.61 -19.24 2.70
CA PRO A 483 0.51 -20.45 1.87
C PRO A 483 -0.89 -20.63 1.28
N GLU A 484 -1.93 -20.37 2.08
CA GLU A 484 -3.32 -20.43 1.65
C GLU A 484 -3.62 -19.35 0.59
N ALA A 485 -3.09 -18.14 0.76
CA ALA A 485 -3.23 -17.08 -0.23
C ALA A 485 -2.57 -17.45 -1.58
N ILE A 486 -1.41 -18.12 -1.55
CA ILE A 486 -0.75 -18.65 -2.75
C ILE A 486 -1.57 -19.77 -3.37
N ASP A 487 -2.16 -20.67 -2.59
CA ASP A 487 -3.07 -21.71 -3.10
C ASP A 487 -4.32 -21.08 -3.76
N LEU A 488 -4.90 -20.03 -3.17
CA LEU A 488 -6.02 -19.30 -3.77
C LEU A 488 -5.63 -18.61 -5.09
N LEU A 489 -4.40 -18.06 -5.17
CA LEU A 489 -3.85 -17.46 -6.38
C LEU A 489 -3.64 -18.52 -7.48
N LEU A 490 -3.06 -19.66 -7.14
CA LEU A 490 -2.82 -20.80 -8.04
C LEU A 490 -4.11 -21.31 -8.69
N HIS A 491 -5.13 -21.55 -7.87
CA HIS A 491 -6.39 -22.13 -8.33
C HIS A 491 -7.38 -21.06 -8.85
N GLN A 492 -7.04 -19.77 -8.75
CA GLN A 492 -7.88 -18.63 -9.12
C GLN A 492 -9.27 -18.66 -8.46
N THR A 493 -9.33 -19.14 -7.22
CA THR A 493 -10.59 -19.34 -6.47
C THR A 493 -10.99 -18.16 -5.60
N SER A 494 -10.17 -17.10 -5.54
CA SER A 494 -10.43 -15.88 -4.77
C SER A 494 -10.47 -14.63 -5.66
N ILE A 495 -10.20 -13.45 -5.08
CA ILE A 495 -9.99 -12.17 -5.78
C ILE A 495 -8.55 -11.99 -6.32
N LEU A 496 -7.64 -12.92 -6.01
CA LEU A 496 -6.22 -12.82 -6.35
C LEU A 496 -5.96 -13.37 -7.76
N ARG A 497 -5.24 -12.62 -8.60
CA ARG A 497 -4.90 -12.97 -9.98
C ARG A 497 -3.44 -12.64 -10.29
N CYS A 498 -2.91 -13.24 -11.33
CA CYS A 498 -1.63 -12.89 -11.93
C CYS A 498 -1.67 -13.12 -13.45
N ASN A 499 -0.76 -12.48 -14.19
CA ASN A 499 -0.60 -12.65 -15.64
C ASN A 499 0.57 -13.57 -16.04
N PHE A 500 1.14 -14.30 -15.07
CA PHE A 500 2.23 -15.27 -15.25
C PHE A 500 1.84 -16.61 -14.59
N HIS A 501 2.69 -17.63 -14.71
CA HIS A 501 2.40 -18.93 -14.09
C HIS A 501 2.98 -18.95 -12.65
N PRO A 502 2.15 -19.00 -11.59
CA PRO A 502 2.62 -18.90 -10.21
C PRO A 502 3.34 -20.16 -9.68
N GLY A 503 3.53 -21.19 -10.52
CA GLY A 503 4.32 -22.38 -10.22
C GLY A 503 3.53 -23.52 -9.59
N GLU A 504 4.22 -24.46 -8.96
CA GLU A 504 3.67 -25.59 -8.21
C GLU A 504 4.36 -25.72 -6.85
N SER A 505 3.62 -26.22 -5.86
CA SER A 505 4.15 -26.41 -4.50
C SER A 505 5.35 -27.37 -4.47
N TRP A 506 6.37 -27.00 -3.69
CA TRP A 506 7.53 -27.87 -3.46
C TRP A 506 7.18 -29.04 -2.54
N ASP A 507 7.83 -30.17 -2.79
CA ASP A 507 7.79 -31.36 -1.93
C ASP A 507 8.63 -31.10 -0.65
N PRO A 508 7.99 -30.96 0.53
CA PRO A 508 8.70 -30.64 1.75
C PRO A 508 9.63 -31.77 2.21
N ASP A 509 9.33 -33.03 1.89
CA ASP A 509 10.15 -34.16 2.34
C ASP A 509 11.47 -34.22 1.56
N LYS A 510 11.44 -33.99 0.25
CA LYS A 510 12.67 -33.84 -0.55
C LYS A 510 13.53 -32.67 -0.08
N LEU A 511 12.89 -31.55 0.28
CA LEU A 511 13.59 -30.37 0.79
C LEU A 511 14.17 -30.63 2.20
N ALA A 512 13.47 -31.40 3.03
CA ALA A 512 13.99 -31.82 4.34
C ALA A 512 15.26 -32.66 4.20
N ASP A 513 15.35 -33.53 3.20
CA ASP A 513 16.58 -34.28 2.93
C ASP A 513 17.72 -33.35 2.50
N GLU A 514 17.47 -32.39 1.60
CA GLU A 514 18.46 -31.39 1.16
C GLU A 514 19.02 -30.57 2.34
N LEU A 515 18.14 -30.17 3.27
CA LEU A 515 18.51 -29.29 4.37
C LEU A 515 18.90 -30.05 5.66
N SER A 516 19.06 -31.38 5.59
CA SER A 516 19.41 -32.25 6.73
C SER A 516 20.72 -31.88 7.42
N SER A 517 21.68 -31.33 6.67
CA SER A 517 22.99 -30.92 7.21
C SER A 517 23.02 -29.53 7.85
N ILE A 518 21.94 -28.75 7.76
CA ILE A 518 21.89 -27.37 8.26
C ILE A 518 21.24 -27.38 9.66
N PRO A 519 21.98 -26.98 10.73
CA PRO A 519 21.44 -26.89 12.09
C PRO A 519 20.21 -25.97 12.16
N LEU A 520 19.20 -26.33 12.96
CA LEU A 520 17.93 -25.59 13.05
C LEU A 520 18.14 -24.14 13.49
N GLU A 521 19.15 -23.86 14.31
CA GLU A 521 19.51 -22.52 14.77
C GLU A 521 19.95 -21.60 13.63
N CYS A 522 20.58 -22.15 12.59
CA CYS A 522 21.02 -21.40 11.41
C CYS A 522 19.85 -20.99 10.51
N TRP A 523 18.67 -21.60 10.67
CA TRP A 523 17.47 -21.27 9.90
C TRP A 523 16.76 -20.01 10.42
N LYS A 524 17.21 -19.46 11.56
CA LYS A 524 16.72 -18.17 12.06
C LYS A 524 17.05 -17.02 11.10
N GLU A 525 18.06 -17.18 10.26
CA GLU A 525 18.42 -16.23 9.20
C GLU A 525 17.89 -16.75 7.86
N HIS A 526 16.97 -16.00 7.23
CA HIS A 526 16.35 -16.34 5.93
C HIS A 526 17.40 -16.70 4.87
N ASP A 527 18.53 -15.99 4.89
CA ASP A 527 19.67 -16.17 3.98
C ASP A 527 20.26 -17.58 3.99
N SER A 528 20.17 -18.32 5.10
CA SER A 528 20.74 -19.68 5.23
C SER A 528 20.00 -20.73 4.40
N CYS A 529 18.71 -20.51 4.12
CA CYS A 529 17.86 -21.47 3.41
C CYS A 529 17.36 -20.96 2.04
N ALA A 530 17.34 -19.64 1.85
CA ALA A 530 16.88 -19.00 0.61
C ALA A 530 17.79 -19.32 -0.58
N LYS A 531 17.22 -19.95 -1.62
CA LYS A 531 17.87 -20.19 -2.91
C LYS A 531 16.85 -20.00 -4.03
N PRO A 532 17.17 -19.28 -5.12
CA PRO A 532 18.38 -18.47 -5.31
C PRO A 532 18.39 -17.27 -4.37
N ARG A 533 19.57 -16.80 -3.96
CA ARG A 533 19.73 -15.56 -3.17
C ARG A 533 19.64 -14.28 -4.02
N PHE A 534 19.96 -14.43 -5.31
CA PHE A 534 20.10 -13.35 -6.26
C PHE A 534 19.44 -13.74 -7.58
N VAL A 535 18.73 -12.79 -8.19
CA VAL A 535 18.16 -12.93 -9.53
C VAL A 535 18.68 -11.78 -10.37
N TYR A 536 19.17 -12.09 -11.56
CA TYR A 536 19.62 -11.09 -12.55
C TYR A 536 18.51 -10.91 -13.57
N LEU A 537 18.17 -9.65 -13.87
CA LEU A 537 17.17 -9.34 -14.87
C LEU A 537 17.71 -9.60 -16.27
N ALA A 538 16.81 -9.93 -17.20
CA ALA A 538 17.19 -10.09 -18.60
C ALA A 538 17.80 -8.79 -19.16
N PRO A 539 18.82 -8.84 -20.03
CA PRO A 539 19.52 -7.65 -20.54
C PRO A 539 18.65 -6.64 -21.30
N CYS A 540 17.44 -7.03 -21.70
CA CYS A 540 16.47 -6.16 -22.36
C CYS A 540 15.64 -5.31 -21.39
N LEU A 541 15.76 -5.55 -20.09
CA LEU A 541 15.08 -4.77 -19.04
C LEU A 541 16.03 -3.73 -18.46
N PRO A 542 15.51 -2.63 -17.89
CA PRO A 542 16.31 -1.76 -17.03
C PRO A 542 17.00 -2.62 -15.98
N GLU A 543 18.27 -2.33 -15.73
CA GLU A 543 18.98 -3.04 -14.68
C GLU A 543 18.30 -2.80 -13.33
N TRP A 544 18.38 -3.78 -12.42
CA TRP A 544 17.77 -3.64 -11.09
C TRP A 544 18.29 -2.40 -10.35
N ARG A 545 19.56 -1.99 -10.58
CA ARG A 545 20.10 -0.73 -10.03
C ARG A 545 19.31 0.51 -10.45
N GLU A 546 18.83 0.54 -11.69
CA GLU A 546 18.11 1.71 -12.24
C GLU A 546 16.73 1.81 -11.61
N LEU A 547 16.05 0.65 -11.48
CA LEU A 547 14.78 0.55 -10.74
C LEU A 547 14.96 0.99 -9.28
N LEU A 548 16.04 0.59 -8.60
CA LEU A 548 16.32 1.04 -7.23
C LEU A 548 16.55 2.55 -7.12
N LEU A 549 17.27 3.13 -8.08
CA LEU A 549 17.62 4.56 -8.10
C LEU A 549 16.43 5.46 -8.49
N GLU A 550 15.40 4.92 -9.14
CA GLU A 550 14.19 5.65 -9.53
C GLU A 550 13.44 6.26 -8.33
N SER A 551 13.58 5.69 -7.15
CA SER A 551 12.98 6.21 -5.91
C SER A 551 13.69 7.45 -5.36
N PHE A 552 14.73 7.96 -6.03
CA PHE A 552 15.53 9.08 -5.56
C PHE A 552 15.80 10.10 -6.67
N ASP A 553 15.88 11.38 -6.27
CA ASP A 553 16.61 12.40 -7.01
C ASP A 553 18.09 12.31 -6.65
N LYS A 554 18.97 12.65 -7.61
CA LYS A 554 20.42 12.65 -7.41
C LYS A 554 21.07 13.89 -8.02
N SER A 555 22.06 14.45 -7.34
CA SER A 555 22.86 15.60 -7.78
C SER A 555 24.33 15.37 -7.44
N ARG A 556 25.24 15.76 -8.34
CA ARG A 556 26.69 15.60 -8.11
C ARG A 556 27.25 16.81 -7.37
N ILE A 557 28.07 16.58 -6.35
CA ILE A 557 28.77 17.65 -5.64
C ILE A 557 29.92 18.13 -6.55
N SER A 558 29.92 19.43 -6.86
CA SER A 558 30.84 20.07 -7.82
C SER A 558 32.21 20.35 -7.24
#